data_AF-A0A1F2THI8-F1
#
_entry.id   AF-A0A1F2THI8-F1
#
_cell.length_a   1.000
_cell.length_b   1.000
_cell.length_c   1.000
_cell.angle_alpha   90.00
_cell.angle_beta   90.00
_cell.angle_gamma   90.00
#
_symmetry.space_group_name_H-M   'P 1'
#
loop_
_entity.id
_entity.type
_entity.pdbx_description
1 polymer ?
#
loop_
_entity_poly.entity_id
_entity_poly.type
_entity_poly.pdbx_seq_one_letter_code
_entity_poly.pdbx_strand_id
1 'polypeptide(L)'
;MKFLTWLRAHRGVRYAGFCLMVAVALLAAAIVVSLTLDLGPVVRHRAETAGSDYLERPMHIGRLSIRLFTGKVLVENLTIDGLHAGDRPFFTAKRIEVGLDWLPAFARKPDITIRSVEMTDWQMLVEQWKGAHSFPRVSHDDGKPTRPRPFAVTMKWLQASRGQFTYEDHETPWSVVCPNLDVAIGNFPNYHGTAVFHGGTVTIQDFVPMWANMKAQFAIDGPRIRLSRIDLETDGGVTVARGDVDTARWPTQSYDVQSRVHFPRMRELFFQDESWRLSGDGNFTGVFRLFKAEGDTRRDLTGTFTSDVAGVNDYRFPSLYGSLRWDNRAFEVWNAGSQFYGGAATFKYAIRPFGSKTKPTHHFDATLADVDLARFTDFEQLPGLRFAGRASLHNLLEWPSGRFAEHRGGGHLVVTPPPGITPMTASLAAARAEDVDHSRH
;
A
#
# COMPACT_ATOMS: atom_id res chain seq x y z
N MET A 1 3.99 -75.59 -46.02
CA MET A 1 5.08 -74.91 -45.28
C MET A 1 5.94 -73.94 -46.12
N LYS A 2 5.45 -73.41 -47.25
CA LYS A 2 6.19 -72.44 -48.12
C LYS A 2 5.66 -71.00 -48.09
N PHE A 3 4.53 -70.75 -47.43
CA PHE A 3 3.87 -69.44 -47.41
C PHE A 3 4.38 -68.52 -46.27
N LEU A 4 4.72 -69.10 -45.12
CA LEU A 4 5.31 -68.35 -43.98
C LEU A 4 6.75 -67.91 -44.20
N THR A 5 7.50 -68.56 -45.10
CA THR A 5 8.88 -68.19 -45.43
C THR A 5 8.97 -67.09 -46.49
N TRP A 6 7.96 -66.95 -47.36
CA TRP A 6 7.89 -65.87 -48.36
C TRP A 6 7.50 -64.51 -47.77
N LEU A 7 6.62 -64.49 -46.74
CA LEU A 7 6.23 -63.25 -46.05
C LEU A 7 7.38 -62.58 -45.28
N ARG A 8 8.43 -63.32 -44.89
CA ARG A 8 9.61 -62.78 -44.19
C ARG A 8 10.64 -62.09 -45.10
N ALA A 9 10.52 -62.22 -46.43
CA ALA A 9 11.49 -61.70 -47.40
C ALA A 9 11.12 -60.32 -48.01
N HIS A 10 9.93 -59.79 -47.74
CA HIS A 10 9.48 -58.52 -48.28
C HIS A 10 9.88 -57.33 -47.39
N ARG A 11 10.67 -56.40 -47.95
CA ARG A 11 11.05 -55.13 -47.29
C ARG A 11 9.83 -54.41 -46.70
N GLY A 12 8.67 -54.48 -47.35
CA GLY A 12 7.40 -53.90 -46.86
C GLY A 12 6.90 -54.45 -45.52
N VAL A 13 7.11 -55.73 -45.20
CA VAL A 13 6.72 -56.32 -43.90
C VAL A 13 7.67 -55.89 -42.78
N ARG A 14 8.97 -55.70 -43.10
CA ARG A 14 9.95 -55.10 -42.16
C ARG A 14 9.67 -53.62 -41.91
N TYR A 15 9.30 -52.85 -42.93
CA TYR A 15 8.90 -51.45 -42.77
C TYR A 15 7.58 -51.30 -42.02
N ALA A 16 6.59 -52.17 -42.27
CA ALA A 16 5.32 -52.18 -41.52
C ALA A 16 5.52 -52.57 -40.05
N GLY A 17 6.35 -53.58 -39.77
CA GLY A 17 6.73 -53.96 -38.40
C GLY A 17 7.50 -52.86 -37.67
N PHE A 18 8.39 -52.14 -38.36
CA PHE A 18 9.11 -50.99 -37.82
C PHE A 18 8.17 -49.80 -37.53
N CYS A 19 7.25 -49.47 -38.45
CA CYS A 19 6.26 -48.41 -38.24
C CYS A 19 5.32 -48.71 -37.07
N LEU A 20 4.87 -49.96 -36.92
CA LEU A 20 4.06 -50.39 -35.79
C LEU A 20 4.83 -50.30 -34.47
N MET A 21 6.09 -50.71 -34.44
CA MET A 21 6.93 -50.63 -33.25
C MET A 21 7.18 -49.16 -32.84
N VAL A 22 7.43 -48.27 -33.80
CA VAL A 22 7.56 -46.82 -33.56
C VAL A 22 6.24 -46.24 -33.05
N ALA A 23 5.10 -46.61 -33.64
CA ALA A 23 3.79 -46.15 -33.19
C ALA A 23 3.47 -46.60 -31.75
N VAL A 24 3.77 -47.86 -31.40
CA VAL A 24 3.59 -48.40 -30.05
C VAL A 24 4.55 -47.72 -29.06
N ALA A 25 5.80 -47.47 -29.45
CA ALA A 25 6.76 -46.75 -28.61
C ALA A 25 6.32 -45.29 -28.38
N LEU A 26 5.81 -44.62 -29.41
CA LEU A 26 5.26 -43.26 -29.28
C LEU A 26 3.99 -43.24 -28.44
N LEU A 27 3.10 -44.24 -28.57
CA LEU A 27 1.91 -44.37 -27.76
C LEU A 27 2.26 -44.65 -26.29
N ALA A 28 3.18 -45.57 -26.03
CA ALA A 28 3.67 -45.87 -24.68
C ALA A 28 4.36 -44.65 -24.06
N ALA A 29 5.19 -43.94 -24.82
CA ALA A 29 5.79 -42.68 -24.40
C ALA A 29 4.72 -41.62 -24.11
N ALA A 30 3.71 -41.45 -24.97
CA ALA A 30 2.61 -40.51 -24.77
C ALA A 30 1.77 -40.84 -23.51
N ILE A 31 1.51 -42.14 -23.27
CA ILE A 31 0.83 -42.61 -22.06
C ILE A 31 1.67 -42.27 -20.83
N VAL A 32 2.96 -42.62 -20.82
CA VAL A 32 3.88 -42.31 -19.71
C VAL A 32 4.00 -40.81 -19.45
N VAL A 33 4.01 -39.99 -20.51
CA VAL A 33 4.01 -38.52 -20.43
C VAL A 33 2.72 -37.99 -19.77
N SER A 34 1.59 -38.66 -19.98
CA SER A 34 0.29 -38.25 -19.41
C SER A 34 -0.03 -38.79 -18.01
N LEU A 35 0.69 -39.83 -17.55
CA LEU A 35 0.37 -40.52 -16.29
C LEU A 35 0.72 -39.64 -15.08
N THR A 36 -0.34 -39.30 -14.34
CA THR A 36 -0.27 -38.65 -13.02
C THR A 36 -0.70 -39.68 -11.98
N LEU A 37 0.21 -40.07 -11.09
CA LEU A 37 -0.08 -41.03 -10.01
C LEU A 37 -0.45 -40.28 -8.74
N ASP A 38 -1.57 -40.66 -8.12
CA ASP A 38 -1.90 -40.22 -6.76
C ASP A 38 -0.90 -40.86 -5.77
N LEU A 39 -0.34 -40.04 -4.87
CA LEU A 39 0.62 -40.49 -3.88
C LEU A 39 -0.03 -41.18 -2.67
N GLY A 40 -1.37 -41.20 -2.64
CA GLY A 40 -2.18 -41.91 -1.67
C GLY A 40 -2.34 -41.15 -0.34
N PRO A 41 -3.29 -41.61 0.51
CA PRO A 41 -3.70 -40.88 1.71
C PRO A 41 -2.58 -40.80 2.77
N VAL A 42 -1.67 -41.77 2.81
CA VAL A 42 -0.58 -41.81 3.81
C VAL A 42 0.43 -40.70 3.58
N VAL A 43 0.88 -40.49 2.34
CA VAL A 43 1.84 -39.43 2.00
C VAL A 43 1.19 -38.06 2.20
N ARG A 44 -0.06 -37.93 1.79
CA ARG A 44 -0.87 -36.71 1.99
C ARG A 44 -0.99 -36.34 3.46
N HIS A 45 -1.42 -37.29 4.31
CA HIS A 45 -1.57 -37.05 5.74
C HIS A 45 -0.25 -36.68 6.43
N ARG A 46 0.86 -37.29 5.99
CA ARG A 46 2.20 -36.93 6.49
C ARG A 46 2.60 -35.50 6.11
N ALA A 47 2.30 -35.08 4.88
CA ALA A 47 2.55 -33.72 4.42
C ALA A 47 1.68 -32.71 5.19
N GLU A 48 0.39 -33.01 5.36
CA GLU A 48 -0.55 -32.22 6.17
C GLU A 48 -0.05 -32.05 7.61
N THR A 49 0.35 -33.14 8.27
CA THR A 49 0.88 -33.10 9.65
C THR A 49 2.14 -32.25 9.74
N ALA A 50 3.12 -32.50 8.87
CA ALA A 50 4.39 -31.77 8.89
C ALA A 50 4.24 -30.27 8.60
N GLY A 51 3.36 -29.91 7.64
CA GLY A 51 3.05 -28.51 7.37
C GLY A 51 2.25 -27.87 8.50
N SER A 52 1.34 -28.61 9.13
CA SER A 52 0.56 -28.11 10.25
C SER A 52 1.42 -27.82 11.47
N ASP A 53 2.35 -28.73 11.78
CA ASP A 53 3.31 -28.57 12.88
C ASP A 53 4.23 -27.36 12.64
N TYR A 54 4.66 -27.14 11.39
CA TYR A 54 5.54 -26.02 11.03
C TYR A 54 4.83 -24.66 11.06
N LEU A 55 3.56 -24.60 10.65
CA LEU A 55 2.78 -23.37 10.64
C LEU A 55 2.03 -23.13 11.96
N GLU A 56 2.06 -24.10 12.88
CA GLU A 56 1.25 -24.16 14.09
C GLU A 56 -0.25 -24.01 13.80
N ARG A 57 -0.70 -24.52 12.63
CA ARG A 57 -2.08 -24.38 12.12
C ARG A 57 -2.50 -25.58 11.29
N PRO A 58 -3.76 -26.02 11.35
CA PRO A 58 -4.22 -27.10 10.50
C PRO A 58 -4.05 -26.78 9.01
N MET A 59 -3.45 -27.72 8.29
CA MET A 59 -3.26 -27.69 6.85
C MET A 59 -3.94 -28.90 6.22
N HIS A 60 -4.74 -28.65 5.18
CA HIS A 60 -5.50 -29.66 4.46
C HIS A 60 -5.09 -29.66 2.98
N ILE A 61 -4.90 -30.86 2.42
CA ILE A 61 -4.57 -31.05 1.02
C ILE A 61 -5.70 -31.87 0.39
N GLY A 62 -6.37 -31.33 -0.63
CA GLY A 62 -7.39 -32.09 -1.36
C GLY A 62 -6.79 -33.32 -2.06
N ARG A 63 -5.78 -33.10 -2.90
CA ARG A 63 -5.09 -34.15 -3.65
C ARG A 63 -3.59 -33.91 -3.75
N LEU A 64 -2.83 -35.00 -3.63
CA LEU A 64 -1.37 -35.00 -3.74
C LEU A 64 -0.94 -36.06 -4.76
N SER A 65 -0.29 -35.65 -5.85
CA SER A 65 0.07 -36.54 -6.94
C SER A 65 1.44 -36.23 -7.54
N ILE A 66 1.98 -37.13 -8.37
CA ILE A 66 3.23 -36.96 -9.08
C ILE A 66 3.05 -37.20 -10.58
N ARG A 67 3.57 -36.30 -11.41
CA ARG A 67 3.70 -36.50 -12.85
C ARG A 67 4.95 -37.32 -13.11
N LEU A 68 4.78 -38.57 -13.54
CA LEU A 68 5.90 -39.52 -13.66
C LEU A 68 6.98 -39.07 -14.63
N PHE A 69 6.57 -38.52 -15.77
CA PHE A 69 7.52 -38.10 -16.80
C PHE A 69 8.38 -36.91 -16.39
N THR A 70 7.78 -35.91 -15.73
CA THR A 70 8.49 -34.69 -15.32
C THR A 70 9.04 -34.78 -13.90
N GLY A 71 8.64 -35.80 -13.14
CA GLY A 71 8.91 -35.91 -11.69
C GLY A 71 8.30 -34.76 -10.87
N LYS A 72 7.30 -34.04 -11.40
CA LYS A 72 6.74 -32.88 -10.71
C LYS A 72 5.67 -33.33 -9.72
N VAL A 73 5.73 -32.81 -8.49
CA VAL A 73 4.71 -33.05 -7.46
C VAL A 73 3.60 -32.01 -7.65
N LEU A 74 2.37 -32.47 -7.65
CA LEU A 74 1.17 -31.66 -7.82
C LEU A 74 0.34 -31.72 -6.53
N VAL A 75 0.11 -30.56 -5.93
CA VAL A 75 -0.76 -30.34 -4.78
C VAL A 75 -1.99 -29.59 -5.27
N GLU A 76 -3.17 -30.13 -5.03
CA GLU A 76 -4.44 -29.51 -5.44
C GLU A 76 -5.33 -29.24 -4.22
N ASN A 77 -5.98 -28.08 -4.24
CA ASN A 77 -6.86 -27.58 -3.17
C ASN A 77 -6.17 -27.58 -1.80
N LEU A 78 -5.04 -26.89 -1.70
CA LEU A 78 -4.36 -26.64 -0.43
C LEU A 78 -5.15 -25.59 0.35
N THR A 79 -5.40 -25.85 1.64
CA THR A 79 -5.98 -24.90 2.59
C THR A 79 -5.15 -24.87 3.85
N ILE A 80 -4.82 -23.69 4.35
CA ILE A 80 -4.24 -23.45 5.67
C ILE A 80 -5.28 -22.66 6.45
N ASP A 81 -5.73 -23.22 7.57
CA ASP A 81 -6.82 -22.67 8.37
C ASP A 81 -6.43 -21.32 9.01
N GLY A 82 -7.45 -20.63 9.51
CA GLY A 82 -7.31 -19.37 10.24
C GLY A 82 -6.65 -19.55 11.62
N LEU A 83 -6.73 -18.51 12.46
CA LEU A 83 -6.12 -18.55 13.80
C LEU A 83 -6.90 -19.47 14.75
N HIS A 84 -8.22 -19.46 14.68
CA HIS A 84 -9.11 -20.33 15.46
C HIS A 84 -9.97 -21.21 14.55
N ALA A 85 -10.55 -22.27 15.14
CA ALA A 85 -11.44 -23.16 14.43
C ALA A 85 -12.70 -22.42 13.93
N GLY A 86 -12.98 -22.50 12.63
CA GLY A 86 -14.11 -21.81 11.99
C GLY A 86 -13.79 -20.41 11.46
N ASP A 87 -12.59 -19.87 11.74
CA ASP A 87 -12.13 -18.63 11.14
C ASP A 87 -11.90 -18.80 9.63
N ARG A 88 -11.89 -17.67 8.91
CA ARG A 88 -11.54 -17.66 7.48
C ARG A 88 -10.13 -18.25 7.28
N PRO A 89 -9.90 -19.08 6.25
CA PRO A 89 -8.58 -19.63 5.98
C PRO A 89 -7.54 -18.53 5.78
N PHE A 90 -6.36 -18.71 6.38
CA PHE A 90 -5.23 -17.82 6.15
C PHE A 90 -4.75 -17.89 4.70
N PHE A 91 -4.72 -19.09 4.13
CA PHE A 91 -4.21 -19.31 2.78
C PHE A 91 -4.95 -20.44 2.07
N THR A 92 -5.24 -20.24 0.78
CA THR A 92 -5.75 -21.28 -0.10
C THR A 92 -5.01 -21.26 -1.43
N ALA A 93 -4.89 -22.41 -2.09
CA ALA A 93 -4.42 -22.49 -3.47
C ALA A 93 -5.08 -23.66 -4.19
N LYS A 94 -5.66 -23.41 -5.38
CA LYS A 94 -6.25 -24.50 -6.17
C LYS A 94 -5.20 -25.47 -6.67
N ARG A 95 -4.03 -24.98 -7.04
CA ARG A 95 -2.98 -25.80 -7.64
C ARG A 95 -1.59 -25.26 -7.34
N ILE A 96 -0.71 -26.16 -6.91
CA ILE A 96 0.72 -25.93 -6.71
C ILE A 96 1.47 -27.08 -7.39
N GLU A 97 2.35 -26.74 -8.33
CA GLU A 97 3.19 -27.69 -9.06
C GLU A 97 4.66 -27.45 -8.68
N VAL A 98 5.26 -28.44 -8.04
CA VAL A 98 6.63 -28.39 -7.52
C VAL A 98 7.53 -29.27 -8.38
N GLY A 99 8.45 -28.64 -9.10
CA GLY A 99 9.52 -29.31 -9.83
C GLY A 99 10.71 -29.56 -8.94
N LEU A 100 11.07 -30.83 -8.74
CA LEU A 100 12.21 -31.26 -7.95
C LEU A 100 13.36 -31.71 -8.85
N ASP A 101 14.59 -31.41 -8.45
CA ASP A 101 15.76 -32.09 -8.99
C ASP A 101 15.98 -33.40 -8.25
N TRP A 102 15.62 -34.51 -8.90
CA TRP A 102 15.69 -35.83 -8.28
C TRP A 102 17.11 -36.40 -8.23
N LEU A 103 18.02 -35.97 -9.12
CA LEU A 103 19.37 -36.57 -9.21
C LEU A 103 20.21 -36.36 -7.93
N PRO A 104 20.27 -35.16 -7.33
CA PRO A 104 20.99 -34.93 -6.08
C PRO A 104 20.23 -35.46 -4.85
N ALA A 105 18.90 -35.63 -4.93
CA ALA A 105 18.07 -36.09 -3.83
C ALA A 105 18.34 -37.55 -3.42
N PHE A 106 18.95 -38.37 -4.30
CA PHE A 106 19.35 -39.75 -4.01
C PHE A 106 20.82 -39.92 -3.59
N ALA A 107 21.58 -38.83 -3.42
CA ALA A 107 22.98 -38.88 -3.00
C ALA A 107 23.16 -39.16 -1.48
N ARG A 108 24.35 -39.61 -1.06
CA ARG A 108 24.71 -39.84 0.36
C ARG A 108 24.54 -38.60 1.27
N LYS A 109 24.58 -37.40 0.68
CA LYS A 109 24.19 -36.13 1.30
C LYS A 109 23.18 -35.46 0.35
N PRO A 110 21.87 -35.64 0.57
CA PRO A 110 20.87 -35.12 -0.35
C PRO A 110 20.82 -33.60 -0.28
N ASP A 111 20.93 -32.96 -1.45
CA ASP A 111 20.63 -31.53 -1.63
C ASP A 111 19.31 -31.43 -2.39
N ILE A 112 18.25 -30.98 -1.71
CA ILE A 112 16.92 -30.93 -2.30
C ILE A 112 16.77 -29.58 -3.01
N THR A 113 17.02 -29.59 -4.31
CA THR A 113 16.79 -28.42 -5.16
C THR A 113 15.36 -28.44 -5.70
N ILE A 114 14.57 -27.45 -5.30
CA ILE A 114 13.28 -27.14 -5.92
C ILE A 114 13.56 -26.27 -7.15
N ARG A 115 13.46 -26.86 -8.34
CA ARG A 115 13.71 -26.18 -9.62
C ARG A 115 12.67 -25.10 -9.90
N SER A 116 11.39 -25.40 -9.65
CA SER A 116 10.30 -24.47 -9.88
C SER A 116 9.14 -24.74 -8.94
N VAL A 117 8.50 -23.68 -8.47
CA VAL A 117 7.18 -23.73 -7.83
C VAL A 117 6.23 -22.91 -8.69
N GLU A 118 5.23 -23.54 -9.27
CA GLU A 118 4.17 -22.86 -10.02
C GLU A 118 2.89 -22.95 -9.22
N MET A 119 2.30 -21.81 -8.86
CA MET A 119 1.10 -21.73 -8.04
C MET A 119 0.04 -20.88 -8.73
N THR A 120 -1.21 -21.33 -8.68
CA THR A 120 -2.31 -20.63 -9.36
C THR A 120 -3.56 -20.56 -8.50
N ASP A 121 -4.33 -19.49 -8.69
CA ASP A 121 -5.64 -19.30 -8.05
C ASP A 121 -5.51 -19.42 -6.53
N TRP A 122 -4.59 -18.64 -5.98
CA TRP A 122 -4.25 -18.63 -4.57
C TRP A 122 -4.86 -17.41 -3.88
N GLN A 123 -5.18 -17.54 -2.60
CA GLN A 123 -5.69 -16.45 -1.78
C GLN A 123 -4.93 -16.42 -0.46
N MET A 124 -4.59 -15.23 0.00
CA MET A 124 -3.97 -15.02 1.31
C MET A 124 -4.73 -13.92 2.05
N LEU A 125 -5.14 -14.21 3.28
CA LEU A 125 -5.85 -13.31 4.16
C LEU A 125 -5.02 -13.00 5.40
N VAL A 126 -4.71 -11.72 5.59
CA VAL A 126 -4.04 -11.21 6.78
C VAL A 126 -5.00 -10.30 7.52
N GLU A 127 -5.33 -10.67 8.74
CA GLU A 127 -6.20 -9.91 9.62
C GLU A 127 -5.39 -9.41 10.81
N GLN A 128 -5.71 -8.20 11.26
CA GLN A 128 -5.12 -7.57 12.43
C GLN A 128 -6.21 -7.13 13.41
N TRP A 129 -5.97 -7.42 14.68
CA TRP A 129 -6.76 -6.95 15.81
C TRP A 129 -5.84 -6.29 16.83
N LYS A 130 -6.42 -5.70 17.88
CA LYS A 130 -5.66 -5.13 18.98
C LYS A 130 -4.75 -6.19 19.63
N GLY A 131 -3.44 -6.04 19.45
CA GLY A 131 -2.41 -6.94 20.02
C GLY A 131 -2.29 -8.31 19.35
N ALA A 132 -3.04 -8.61 18.28
CA ALA A 132 -3.04 -9.92 17.61
C ALA A 132 -3.11 -9.79 16.08
N HIS A 133 -2.62 -10.79 15.36
CA HIS A 133 -2.74 -10.86 13.90
C HIS A 133 -2.78 -12.31 13.40
N SER A 134 -3.37 -12.52 12.22
CA SER A 134 -3.42 -13.83 11.58
C SER A 134 -2.15 -14.20 10.81
N PHE A 135 -1.14 -13.32 10.72
CA PHE A 135 0.12 -13.68 10.04
C PHE A 135 0.91 -14.77 10.81
N PRO A 136 1.30 -15.90 10.19
CA PRO A 136 2.08 -16.96 10.85
C PRO A 136 3.48 -16.52 11.25
N ARG A 137 4.06 -17.16 12.27
CA ARG A 137 5.46 -16.94 12.64
C ARG A 137 6.38 -17.65 11.66
N VAL A 138 6.98 -16.89 10.74
CA VAL A 138 7.93 -17.42 9.75
C VAL A 138 9.30 -17.72 10.37
N SER A 139 9.64 -17.01 11.46
CA SER A 139 10.88 -17.16 12.21
C SER A 139 10.65 -17.93 13.50
N HIS A 140 11.14 -19.16 13.58
CA HIS A 140 11.24 -19.93 14.83
C HIS A 140 12.59 -19.60 15.47
N ASP A 141 12.64 -18.57 16.31
CA ASP A 141 13.80 -18.32 17.17
C ASP A 141 13.56 -18.98 18.52
N ASP A 142 13.78 -20.30 18.57
CA ASP A 142 13.56 -21.11 19.77
C ASP A 142 14.67 -20.90 20.83
N GLY A 143 15.61 -19.96 20.61
CA GLY A 143 16.78 -19.76 21.47
C GLY A 143 17.75 -20.94 21.53
N LYS A 144 17.52 -21.97 20.70
CA LYS A 144 18.35 -23.18 20.62
C LYS A 144 19.41 -23.00 19.53
N PRO A 145 20.67 -23.43 19.75
CA PRO A 145 21.69 -23.39 18.71
C PRO A 145 21.20 -24.14 17.47
N THR A 146 21.31 -23.50 16.31
CA THR A 146 20.89 -24.04 15.01
C THR A 146 21.57 -25.38 14.77
N ARG A 147 20.85 -26.48 15.03
CA ARG A 147 21.37 -27.83 14.77
C ARG A 147 21.67 -27.90 13.28
N PRO A 148 22.87 -28.38 12.86
CA PRO A 148 23.19 -28.50 11.44
C PRO A 148 22.09 -29.29 10.75
N ARG A 149 21.37 -28.66 9.81
CA ARG A 149 20.33 -29.34 9.07
C ARG A 149 21.00 -30.40 8.17
N PRO A 150 20.52 -31.65 8.17
CA PRO A 150 21.15 -32.72 7.39
C PRO A 150 21.02 -32.53 5.87
N PHE A 151 20.20 -31.58 5.43
CA PHE A 151 20.00 -31.20 4.03
C PHE A 151 19.71 -29.70 3.93
N ALA A 152 20.06 -29.11 2.78
CA ALA A 152 19.61 -27.77 2.38
C ALA A 152 18.44 -27.92 1.41
N VAL A 153 17.49 -26.97 1.46
CA VAL A 153 16.42 -26.85 0.48
C VAL A 153 16.60 -25.52 -0.23
N THR A 154 16.86 -25.58 -1.53
CA THR A 154 17.04 -24.38 -2.35
C THR A 154 15.93 -24.30 -3.38
N MET A 155 15.13 -23.22 -3.33
CA MET A 155 14.18 -22.89 -4.40
C MET A 155 14.87 -22.04 -5.46
N LYS A 156 14.80 -22.42 -6.73
CA LYS A 156 15.39 -21.66 -7.85
C LYS A 156 14.42 -20.64 -8.44
N TRP A 157 13.15 -21.01 -8.58
CA TRP A 157 12.14 -20.18 -9.19
C TRP A 157 10.77 -20.42 -8.54
N LEU A 158 10.00 -19.35 -8.36
CA LEU A 158 8.58 -19.38 -7.99
C LEU A 158 7.81 -18.47 -8.94
N GLN A 159 6.69 -18.96 -9.46
CA GLN A 159 5.68 -18.19 -10.16
C GLN A 159 4.33 -18.46 -9.52
N ALA A 160 3.76 -17.46 -8.88
CA ALA A 160 2.40 -17.49 -8.37
C ALA A 160 1.54 -16.55 -9.21
N SER A 161 0.39 -17.01 -9.72
CA SER A 161 -0.46 -16.21 -10.60
C SER A 161 -1.94 -16.31 -10.28
N ARG A 162 -2.70 -15.31 -10.73
CA ARG A 162 -4.14 -15.16 -10.40
C ARG A 162 -4.39 -15.21 -8.89
N GLY A 163 -3.48 -14.59 -8.15
CA GLY A 163 -3.55 -14.51 -6.70
C GLY A 163 -4.55 -13.49 -6.20
N GLN A 164 -4.92 -13.60 -4.94
CA GLN A 164 -5.52 -12.50 -4.18
C GLN A 164 -4.81 -12.36 -2.85
N PHE A 165 -4.38 -11.15 -2.53
CA PHE A 165 -3.96 -10.81 -1.17
C PHE A 165 -5.01 -9.88 -0.56
N THR A 166 -5.43 -10.17 0.66
CA THR A 166 -6.37 -9.35 1.42
C THR A 166 -5.76 -9.03 2.77
N TYR A 167 -5.69 -7.74 3.10
CA TYR A 167 -5.33 -7.26 4.43
C TYR A 167 -6.53 -6.54 5.05
N GLU A 168 -6.89 -6.89 6.28
CA GLU A 168 -7.98 -6.27 7.04
C GLU A 168 -7.48 -5.91 8.44
N ASP A 169 -7.59 -4.62 8.79
CA ASP A 169 -7.32 -4.11 10.13
C ASP A 169 -8.64 -3.79 10.83
N HIS A 170 -8.94 -4.56 11.87
CA HIS A 170 -10.13 -4.42 12.70
C HIS A 170 -9.94 -3.44 13.87
N GLU A 171 -8.71 -3.03 14.18
CA GLU A 171 -8.42 -2.07 15.25
C GLU A 171 -8.68 -0.64 14.79
N THR A 172 -8.19 -0.29 13.62
CA THR A 172 -8.58 0.93 12.90
C THR A 172 -9.21 0.45 11.61
N PRO A 173 -10.55 0.49 11.42
CA PRO A 173 -11.19 -0.13 10.26
C PRO A 173 -10.59 0.37 8.94
N TRP A 174 -9.73 -0.43 8.31
CA TRP A 174 -9.24 -0.23 6.95
C TRP A 174 -8.85 -1.57 6.34
N SER A 175 -8.94 -1.68 5.02
CA SER A 175 -8.66 -2.92 4.32
C SER A 175 -8.09 -2.67 2.94
N VAL A 176 -7.32 -3.64 2.44
CA VAL A 176 -6.80 -3.66 1.07
C VAL A 176 -7.08 -5.03 0.46
N VAL A 177 -7.66 -5.02 -0.73
CA VAL A 177 -7.82 -6.21 -1.57
C VAL A 177 -6.97 -6.03 -2.83
N CYS A 178 -6.06 -6.96 -3.07
CA CYS A 178 -5.17 -7.02 -4.22
C CYS A 178 -5.53 -8.26 -5.07
N PRO A 179 -6.53 -8.18 -5.96
CA PRO A 179 -6.90 -9.29 -6.83
C PRO A 179 -5.93 -9.39 -8.01
N ASN A 180 -5.94 -10.54 -8.68
CA ASN A 180 -5.08 -10.80 -9.85
C ASN A 180 -3.59 -10.55 -9.57
N LEU A 181 -3.15 -10.90 -8.35
CA LEU A 181 -1.79 -10.72 -7.91
C LEU A 181 -0.89 -11.80 -8.51
N ASP A 182 0.07 -11.35 -9.33
CA ASP A 182 1.13 -12.16 -9.89
C ASP A 182 2.44 -11.89 -9.16
N VAL A 183 3.10 -12.95 -8.68
CA VAL A 183 4.37 -12.90 -7.97
C VAL A 183 5.36 -13.83 -8.68
N ALA A 184 6.51 -13.29 -9.06
CA ALA A 184 7.62 -14.06 -9.61
C ALA A 184 8.85 -13.88 -8.72
N ILE A 185 9.53 -14.96 -8.35
CA ILE A 185 10.73 -14.94 -7.53
C ILE A 185 11.78 -15.85 -8.17
N GLY A 186 12.98 -15.34 -8.41
CA GLY A 186 14.14 -16.10 -8.86
C GLY A 186 15.28 -16.03 -7.85
N ASN A 187 16.08 -17.10 -7.78
CA ASN A 187 17.29 -17.15 -6.98
C ASN A 187 18.53 -16.90 -7.85
N PHE A 188 19.07 -15.68 -7.78
CA PHE A 188 20.30 -15.26 -8.46
C PHE A 188 21.18 -14.48 -7.47
N PRO A 189 22.33 -15.05 -7.09
CA PRO A 189 22.79 -15.32 -5.69
C PRO A 189 21.84 -15.08 -4.49
N ASN A 190 20.94 -14.11 -4.55
CA ASN A 190 19.88 -13.85 -3.56
C ASN A 190 18.51 -14.04 -4.20
N TYR A 191 17.45 -14.04 -3.38
CA TYR A 191 16.08 -14.08 -3.88
C TYR A 191 15.64 -12.70 -4.35
N HIS A 192 15.26 -12.59 -5.62
CA HIS A 192 14.74 -11.36 -6.22
C HIS A 192 13.39 -11.65 -6.85
N GLY A 193 12.47 -10.70 -6.78
CA GLY A 193 11.14 -10.90 -7.33
C GLY A 193 10.41 -9.64 -7.74
N THR A 194 9.27 -9.88 -8.38
CA THR A 194 8.30 -8.86 -8.77
C THR A 194 6.93 -9.25 -8.27
N ALA A 195 6.15 -8.27 -7.80
CA ALA A 195 4.75 -8.43 -7.46
C ALA A 195 3.92 -7.41 -8.23
N VAL A 196 2.86 -7.85 -8.90
CA VAL A 196 2.00 -6.98 -9.73
C VAL A 196 0.54 -7.33 -9.49
N PHE A 197 -0.30 -6.32 -9.25
CA PHE A 197 -1.75 -6.48 -9.25
C PHE A 197 -2.44 -5.29 -9.91
N HIS A 198 -3.66 -5.54 -10.39
CA HIS A 198 -4.52 -4.53 -11.00
C HIS A 198 -5.96 -4.67 -10.49
N GLY A 199 -6.66 -3.54 -10.37
CA GLY A 199 -8.05 -3.51 -9.91
C GLY A 199 -8.19 -3.80 -8.42
N GLY A 200 -7.19 -3.46 -7.63
CA GLY A 200 -7.27 -3.52 -6.17
C GLY A 200 -8.22 -2.49 -5.60
N THR A 201 -8.61 -2.70 -4.34
CA THR A 201 -9.51 -1.81 -3.61
C THR A 201 -8.93 -1.51 -2.23
N VAL A 202 -8.91 -0.24 -1.86
CA VAL A 202 -8.51 0.26 -0.55
C VAL A 202 -9.74 0.89 0.09
N THR A 203 -10.12 0.42 1.27
CA THR A 203 -11.22 0.98 2.07
C THR A 203 -10.65 1.50 3.36
N ILE A 204 -11.01 2.73 3.74
CA ILE A 204 -10.54 3.37 4.97
C ILE A 204 -11.75 3.90 5.70
N GLN A 205 -12.06 3.32 6.85
CA GLN A 205 -13.21 3.67 7.67
C GLN A 205 -14.48 3.80 6.82
N ASP A 206 -15.20 4.91 6.95
CA ASP A 206 -16.43 5.21 6.24
C ASP A 206 -16.20 6.09 4.99
N PHE A 207 -14.95 6.25 4.55
CA PHE A 207 -14.63 6.99 3.32
C PHE A 207 -14.95 6.19 2.07
N VAL A 208 -15.03 6.89 0.94
CA VAL A 208 -15.29 6.26 -0.36
C VAL A 208 -14.15 5.27 -0.69
N PRO A 209 -14.46 4.00 -1.03
CA PRO A 209 -13.45 3.05 -1.45
C PRO A 209 -12.68 3.53 -2.68
N MET A 210 -11.36 3.33 -2.67
CA MET A 210 -10.44 3.75 -3.71
C MET A 210 -9.94 2.55 -4.49
N TRP A 211 -9.78 2.67 -5.81
CA TRP A 211 -9.07 1.65 -6.58
C TRP A 211 -7.56 1.81 -6.44
N ALA A 212 -6.82 0.71 -6.64
CA ALA A 212 -5.36 0.69 -6.63
C ALA A 212 -4.78 -0.30 -7.64
N ASN A 213 -3.66 0.06 -8.26
CA ASN A 213 -2.80 -0.80 -9.07
C ASN A 213 -1.37 -0.71 -8.53
N MET A 214 -0.64 -1.81 -8.52
CA MET A 214 0.73 -1.81 -7.99
C MET A 214 1.65 -2.68 -8.84
N LYS A 215 2.88 -2.21 -9.00
CA LYS A 215 4.02 -3.00 -9.42
C LYS A 215 5.18 -2.78 -8.48
N ALA A 216 5.71 -3.85 -7.90
CA ALA A 216 6.83 -3.81 -6.98
C ALA A 216 7.97 -4.72 -7.44
N GLN A 217 9.20 -4.29 -7.17
CA GLN A 217 10.43 -5.08 -7.28
C GLN A 217 11.00 -5.24 -5.88
N PHE A 218 11.39 -6.46 -5.52
CA PHE A 218 11.91 -6.75 -4.20
C PHE A 218 13.07 -7.75 -4.21
N ALA A 219 13.84 -7.74 -3.13
CA ALA A 219 14.82 -8.74 -2.79
C ALA A 219 14.53 -9.29 -1.39
N ILE A 220 14.69 -10.59 -1.19
CA ILE A 220 14.54 -11.24 0.11
C ILE A 220 15.93 -11.62 0.62
N ASP A 221 16.26 -11.13 1.80
CA ASP A 221 17.50 -11.41 2.53
C ASP A 221 17.14 -11.83 3.97
N GLY A 222 17.09 -13.14 4.19
CA GLY A 222 16.62 -13.72 5.44
C GLY A 222 15.22 -13.21 5.81
N PRO A 223 15.02 -12.60 6.99
CA PRO A 223 13.72 -12.07 7.41
C PRO A 223 13.38 -10.71 6.80
N ARG A 224 14.28 -10.08 6.05
CA ARG A 224 14.06 -8.75 5.46
C ARG A 224 13.66 -8.84 4.01
N ILE A 225 12.64 -8.07 3.64
CA ILE A 225 12.22 -7.88 2.25
C ILE A 225 12.50 -6.43 1.89
N ARG A 226 13.48 -6.22 1.01
CA ARG A 226 13.85 -4.91 0.50
C ARG A 226 13.11 -4.64 -0.79
N LEU A 227 12.25 -3.64 -0.81
CA LEU A 227 11.51 -3.17 -1.98
C LEU A 227 12.32 -2.06 -2.66
N SER A 228 12.96 -2.39 -3.78
CA SER A 228 13.83 -1.46 -4.52
C SER A 228 13.04 -0.40 -5.29
N ARG A 229 11.79 -0.73 -5.66
CA ARG A 229 10.85 0.16 -6.32
C ARG A 229 9.42 -0.38 -6.17
N ILE A 230 8.50 0.51 -5.85
CA ILE A 230 7.06 0.29 -5.83
C ILE A 230 6.44 1.41 -6.65
N ASP A 231 5.84 1.08 -7.77
CA ASP A 231 4.99 1.98 -8.54
C ASP A 231 3.53 1.68 -8.12
N LEU A 232 2.89 2.64 -7.47
CA LEU A 232 1.53 2.55 -6.94
C LEU A 232 0.68 3.63 -7.59
N GLU A 233 -0.36 3.20 -8.28
CA GLU A 233 -1.37 4.09 -8.87
C GLU A 233 -2.67 3.89 -8.10
N THR A 234 -3.29 4.98 -7.67
CA THR A 234 -4.48 4.98 -6.83
C THR A 234 -5.47 6.00 -7.35
N ASP A 235 -6.69 5.91 -6.86
CA ASP A 235 -7.73 6.88 -7.15
C ASP A 235 -7.32 8.31 -6.74
N GLY A 236 -6.91 9.12 -7.72
CA GLY A 236 -6.44 10.49 -7.50
C GLY A 236 -4.96 10.62 -7.11
N GLY A 237 -4.13 9.57 -7.25
CA GLY A 237 -2.71 9.68 -6.88
C GLY A 237 -1.77 8.71 -7.60
N VAL A 238 -0.56 9.16 -7.89
CA VAL A 238 0.54 8.35 -8.41
C VAL A 238 1.71 8.42 -7.44
N THR A 239 2.18 7.27 -6.98
CA THR A 239 3.22 7.16 -5.96
C THR A 239 4.34 6.24 -6.43
N VAL A 240 5.57 6.69 -6.25
CA VAL A 240 6.77 5.85 -6.35
C VAL A 240 7.39 5.75 -4.96
N ALA A 241 7.63 4.53 -4.51
CA ALA A 241 8.21 4.28 -3.21
C ALA A 241 9.36 3.27 -3.24
N ARG A 242 10.18 3.30 -2.20
CA ARG A 242 11.18 2.27 -1.85
C ARG A 242 10.98 1.92 -0.40
N GLY A 243 11.28 0.70 0.02
CA GLY A 243 11.07 0.34 1.41
C GLY A 243 11.75 -0.93 1.87
N ASP A 244 11.56 -1.23 3.14
CA ASP A 244 12.06 -2.40 3.83
C ASP A 244 10.96 -2.94 4.76
N VAL A 245 10.75 -4.25 4.73
CA VAL A 245 9.80 -4.96 5.60
C VAL A 245 10.57 -6.01 6.40
N ASP A 246 10.46 -5.95 7.72
CA ASP A 246 11.07 -6.91 8.65
C ASP A 246 10.01 -7.91 9.11
N THR A 247 10.02 -9.09 8.48
CA THR A 247 9.06 -10.17 8.80
C THR A 247 9.34 -10.84 10.15
N ALA A 248 10.56 -10.75 10.69
CA ALA A 248 10.86 -11.25 12.03
C ALA A 248 10.31 -10.31 13.12
N ARG A 249 10.14 -9.02 12.80
CA ARG A 249 9.58 -8.00 13.70
C ARG A 249 8.25 -7.45 13.19
N TRP A 250 7.37 -8.32 12.71
CA TRP A 250 6.09 -7.92 12.15
C TRP A 250 5.24 -7.02 13.10
N PRO A 251 4.58 -5.95 12.59
CA PRO A 251 4.51 -5.47 11.21
C PRO A 251 5.51 -4.34 10.91
N THR A 252 6.77 -4.47 11.33
CA THR A 252 7.77 -3.40 11.14
C THR A 252 8.12 -3.21 9.67
N GLN A 253 7.88 -2.00 9.14
CA GLN A 253 8.17 -1.62 7.77
C GLN A 253 8.41 -0.10 7.65
N SER A 254 9.22 0.29 6.66
CA SER A 254 9.56 1.69 6.36
C SER A 254 9.57 1.92 4.86
N TYR A 255 9.05 3.06 4.41
CA TYR A 255 8.98 3.42 2.99
C TYR A 255 9.40 4.87 2.77
N ASP A 256 10.32 5.11 1.86
CA ASP A 256 10.57 6.42 1.26
C ASP A 256 9.58 6.61 0.11
N VAL A 257 8.81 7.70 0.14
CA VAL A 257 7.64 7.91 -0.72
C VAL A 257 7.76 9.23 -1.47
N GLN A 258 7.49 9.18 -2.77
CA GLN A 258 7.24 10.34 -3.62
C GLN A 258 5.87 10.18 -4.26
N SER A 259 4.96 11.13 -4.03
CA SER A 259 3.57 11.03 -4.46
C SER A 259 3.13 12.31 -5.14
N ARG A 260 2.38 12.19 -6.24
CA ARG A 260 1.61 13.28 -6.84
C ARG A 260 0.14 12.97 -6.62
N VAL A 261 -0.59 13.95 -6.09
CA VAL A 261 -1.96 13.80 -5.62
C VAL A 261 -2.85 14.86 -6.27
N HIS A 262 -3.99 14.44 -6.78
CA HIS A 262 -5.01 15.30 -7.36
C HIS A 262 -5.99 15.76 -6.29
N PHE A 263 -5.95 17.05 -5.90
CA PHE A 263 -6.74 17.55 -4.76
C PHE A 263 -8.26 17.45 -4.94
N PRO A 264 -8.85 17.75 -6.12
CA PRO A 264 -10.28 17.56 -6.32
C PRO A 264 -10.74 16.13 -6.02
N ARG A 265 -9.98 15.13 -6.49
CA ARG A 265 -10.32 13.73 -6.27
C ARG A 265 -10.17 13.33 -4.80
N MET A 266 -9.11 13.77 -4.13
CA MET A 266 -8.96 13.50 -2.68
C MET A 266 -10.09 14.11 -1.85
N ARG A 267 -10.57 15.30 -2.22
CA ARG A 267 -11.76 15.90 -1.60
C ARG A 267 -12.98 15.01 -1.78
N GLU A 268 -13.22 14.49 -2.98
CA GLU A 268 -14.34 13.59 -3.25
C GLU A 268 -14.28 12.29 -2.43
N LEU A 269 -13.08 11.75 -2.23
CA LEU A 269 -12.87 10.49 -1.52
C LEU A 269 -13.00 10.63 0.00
N PHE A 270 -12.37 11.66 0.58
CA PHE A 270 -12.28 11.82 2.03
C PHE A 270 -13.32 12.77 2.63
N PHE A 271 -14.02 13.54 1.80
CA PHE A 271 -14.92 14.59 2.27
C PHE A 271 -16.22 14.62 1.45
N GLN A 272 -16.75 13.46 1.07
CA GLN A 272 -17.85 13.34 0.10
C GLN A 272 -19.02 14.30 0.35
N ASP A 273 -19.40 14.51 1.62
CA ASP A 273 -20.56 15.31 2.04
C ASP A 273 -20.27 16.82 2.20
N GLU A 274 -19.02 17.23 2.06
CA GLU A 274 -18.62 18.63 2.21
C GLU A 274 -18.91 19.45 0.96
N SER A 275 -19.33 20.71 1.11
CA SER A 275 -19.70 21.58 -0.02
C SER A 275 -18.53 22.36 -0.63
N TRP A 276 -17.40 22.44 0.06
CA TRP A 276 -16.22 23.16 -0.43
C TRP A 276 -15.48 22.37 -1.51
N ARG A 277 -14.85 23.10 -2.43
CA ARG A 277 -14.12 22.54 -3.58
C ARG A 277 -12.62 22.70 -3.37
N LEU A 278 -11.85 21.70 -3.80
CA LEU A 278 -10.40 21.85 -3.96
C LEU A 278 -10.04 21.92 -5.44
N SER A 279 -8.93 22.59 -5.75
CA SER A 279 -8.32 22.60 -7.08
C SER A 279 -6.81 22.49 -7.00
N GLY A 280 -6.20 21.94 -8.04
CA GLY A 280 -4.76 21.79 -8.17
C GLY A 280 -4.25 20.38 -7.86
N ASP A 281 -2.94 20.23 -7.95
CA ASP A 281 -2.22 19.00 -7.63
C ASP A 281 -1.16 19.28 -6.57
N GLY A 282 -0.97 18.32 -5.67
CA GLY A 282 0.09 18.34 -4.68
C GLY A 282 1.18 17.32 -5.01
N ASN A 283 2.42 17.66 -4.71
CA ASN A 283 3.52 16.70 -4.64
C ASN A 283 3.90 16.52 -3.18
N PHE A 284 4.15 15.28 -2.77
CA PHE A 284 4.61 14.92 -1.43
C PHE A 284 5.89 14.09 -1.53
N THR A 285 6.85 14.38 -0.67
CA THR A 285 8.05 13.56 -0.49
C THR A 285 8.29 13.34 1.00
N GLY A 286 8.40 12.10 1.43
CA GLY A 286 8.52 11.78 2.84
C GLY A 286 8.83 10.32 3.13
N VAL A 287 8.71 9.96 4.40
CA VAL A 287 8.94 8.61 4.92
C VAL A 287 7.72 8.16 5.70
N PHE A 288 7.21 6.98 5.38
CA PHE A 288 6.19 6.27 6.15
C PHE A 288 6.81 5.13 6.94
N ARG A 289 6.46 4.99 8.22
CA ARG A 289 6.90 3.90 9.09
C ARG A 289 5.71 3.27 9.80
N LEU A 290 5.74 1.95 9.89
CA LEU A 290 4.85 1.14 10.72
C LEU A 290 5.76 0.27 11.59
N PHE A 291 5.53 0.24 12.91
CA PHE A 291 6.40 -0.49 13.84
C PHE A 291 5.68 -0.78 15.15
N LYS A 292 6.17 -1.75 15.94
CA LYS A 292 5.69 -1.97 17.31
C LYS A 292 6.46 -1.12 18.31
N ALA A 293 5.74 -0.47 19.22
CA ALA A 293 6.31 0.18 20.40
C ALA A 293 5.38 -0.03 21.59
N GLU A 294 5.95 -0.49 22.72
CA GLU A 294 5.20 -0.72 23.98
C GLU A 294 3.99 -1.67 23.84
N GLY A 295 4.04 -2.62 22.90
CA GLY A 295 2.95 -3.56 22.63
C GLY A 295 1.93 -3.07 21.61
N ASP A 296 1.95 -1.79 21.24
CA ASP A 296 1.03 -1.19 20.28
C ASP A 296 1.68 -0.99 18.90
N THR A 297 0.84 -1.02 17.86
CA THR A 297 1.27 -0.69 16.49
C THR A 297 1.27 0.83 16.30
N ARG A 298 2.43 1.38 15.97
CA ARG A 298 2.64 2.81 15.68
C ARG A 298 2.80 3.04 14.18
N ARG A 299 2.25 4.17 13.72
CA ARG A 299 2.31 4.70 12.36
C ARG A 299 2.91 6.10 12.44
N ASP A 300 3.81 6.42 11.53
CA ASP A 300 4.46 7.72 11.44
C ASP A 300 4.72 8.05 9.96
N LEU A 301 4.09 9.11 9.46
CA LEU A 301 4.33 9.67 8.15
C LEU A 301 4.92 11.06 8.34
N THR A 302 6.14 11.30 7.84
CA THR A 302 6.76 12.62 7.91
C THR A 302 7.30 13.01 6.54
N GLY A 303 7.12 14.27 6.14
CA GLY A 303 7.62 14.72 4.84
C GLY A 303 7.34 16.19 4.55
N THR A 304 7.53 16.53 3.29
CA THR A 304 7.27 17.86 2.74
C THR A 304 6.27 17.76 1.60
N PHE A 305 5.50 18.82 1.41
CA PHE A 305 4.56 18.92 0.31
C PHE A 305 4.72 20.25 -0.43
N THR A 306 4.38 20.24 -1.71
CA THR A 306 4.33 21.44 -2.56
C THR A 306 3.14 21.39 -3.51
N SER A 307 2.70 22.54 -3.99
CA SER A 307 1.75 22.67 -5.09
C SER A 307 2.03 23.95 -5.86
N ASP A 308 2.02 23.87 -7.20
CA ASP A 308 2.20 25.05 -8.05
C ASP A 308 1.08 26.06 -7.79
N VAL A 309 -0.16 25.57 -7.70
CA VAL A 309 -1.33 26.31 -7.24
C VAL A 309 -2.27 25.35 -6.54
N ALA A 310 -2.52 25.58 -5.25
CA ALA A 310 -3.63 24.98 -4.54
C ALA A 310 -4.82 25.95 -4.53
N GLY A 311 -6.04 25.45 -4.53
CA GLY A 311 -7.23 26.28 -4.38
C GLY A 311 -8.25 25.65 -3.45
N VAL A 312 -8.94 26.51 -2.72
CA VAL A 312 -10.10 26.18 -1.89
C VAL A 312 -11.23 27.11 -2.32
N ASN A 313 -12.30 26.54 -2.86
CA ASN A 313 -13.35 27.29 -3.56
C ASN A 313 -12.73 28.21 -4.64
N ASP A 314 -12.93 29.52 -4.53
CA ASP A 314 -12.40 30.49 -5.48
C ASP A 314 -11.06 31.09 -5.03
N TYR A 315 -10.65 30.85 -3.78
CA TYR A 315 -9.33 31.25 -3.30
C TYR A 315 -8.23 30.44 -3.97
N ARG A 316 -7.10 31.09 -4.23
CA ARG A 316 -5.91 30.49 -4.86
C ARG A 316 -4.68 30.76 -4.02
N PHE A 317 -3.85 29.74 -3.88
CA PHE A 317 -2.62 29.72 -3.11
C PHE A 317 -1.48 29.26 -4.02
N PRO A 318 -0.90 30.16 -4.82
CA PRO A 318 0.24 29.84 -5.67
C PRO A 318 1.47 29.51 -4.85
N SER A 319 2.31 28.61 -5.36
CA SER A 319 3.57 28.19 -4.73
C SER A 319 3.38 27.74 -3.28
N LEU A 320 2.34 26.92 -3.04
CA LEU A 320 2.08 26.36 -1.72
C LEU A 320 3.21 25.38 -1.37
N TYR A 321 3.71 25.45 -0.14
CA TYR A 321 4.67 24.51 0.41
C TYR A 321 4.38 24.26 1.89
N GLY A 322 4.95 23.17 2.42
CA GLY A 322 4.97 22.92 3.86
C GLY A 322 5.63 21.61 4.24
N SER A 323 5.76 21.39 5.54
CA SER A 323 6.18 20.12 6.13
C SER A 323 5.03 19.56 6.96
N LEU A 324 4.90 18.24 7.00
CA LEU A 324 3.90 17.58 7.82
C LEU A 324 4.47 16.37 8.55
N ARG A 325 3.81 16.04 9.66
CA ARG A 325 3.94 14.77 10.38
C ARG A 325 2.57 14.29 10.80
N TRP A 326 2.33 13.01 10.57
CA TRP A 326 1.12 12.33 10.98
C TRP A 326 1.49 11.06 11.72
N ASP A 327 1.15 11.00 12.99
CA ASP A 327 1.31 9.82 13.81
C ASP A 327 0.03 9.47 14.59
N ASN A 328 0.10 8.47 15.46
CA ASN A 328 -1.05 8.05 16.27
C ASN A 328 -1.54 9.11 17.28
N ARG A 329 -0.82 10.21 17.49
CA ARG A 329 -1.10 11.23 18.50
C ARG A 329 -1.56 12.55 17.88
N ALA A 330 -1.05 12.90 16.70
CA ALA A 330 -1.39 14.16 16.05
C ALA A 330 -1.18 14.12 14.53
N PHE A 331 -1.85 15.07 13.87
CA PHE A 331 -1.47 15.54 12.54
C PHE A 331 -0.97 16.97 12.69
N GLU A 332 0.24 17.25 12.21
CA GLU A 332 0.88 18.56 12.36
C GLU A 332 1.47 19.02 11.03
N VAL A 333 1.28 20.30 10.72
CA VAL A 333 1.82 21.00 9.57
C VAL A 333 2.55 22.24 10.05
N TRP A 334 3.79 22.41 9.62
CA TRP A 334 4.65 23.53 9.97
C TRP A 334 5.50 23.95 8.78
N ASN A 335 6.19 25.08 8.92
CA ASN A 335 6.97 25.69 7.84
C ASN A 335 6.17 25.78 6.54
N ALA A 336 4.87 26.06 6.64
CA ALA A 336 3.97 26.08 5.50
C ALA A 336 3.65 27.52 5.09
N GLY A 337 3.47 27.72 3.79
CA GLY A 337 3.18 29.04 3.24
C GLY A 337 2.86 29.00 1.75
N SER A 338 2.41 30.13 1.24
CA SER A 338 2.08 30.34 -0.18
C SER A 338 2.14 31.82 -0.52
N GLN A 339 2.05 32.16 -1.80
CA GLN A 339 1.66 33.50 -2.21
C GLN A 339 0.16 33.71 -1.93
N PHE A 340 -0.24 34.95 -1.67
CA PHE A 340 -1.65 35.30 -1.44
C PHE A 340 -1.93 36.74 -1.84
N TYR A 341 -2.69 36.94 -2.93
CA TYR A 341 -3.12 38.25 -3.46
C TYR A 341 -2.02 39.34 -3.42
N GLY A 342 -0.87 39.07 -4.03
CA GLY A 342 0.26 40.02 -4.10
C GLY A 342 1.13 40.11 -2.85
N GLY A 343 0.72 39.46 -1.76
CA GLY A 343 1.49 39.27 -0.54
C GLY A 343 1.91 37.81 -0.32
N ALA A 344 2.29 37.50 0.92
CA ALA A 344 2.68 36.17 1.35
C ALA A 344 1.78 35.66 2.49
N ALA A 345 1.50 34.37 2.48
CA ALA A 345 0.82 33.66 3.56
C ALA A 345 1.78 32.65 4.19
N THR A 346 1.77 32.56 5.51
CA THR A 346 2.44 31.49 6.27
C THR A 346 1.45 30.93 7.27
N PHE A 347 1.54 29.63 7.55
CA PHE A 347 0.63 29.02 8.51
C PHE A 347 1.21 27.78 9.19
N LYS A 348 0.61 27.46 10.32
CA LYS A 348 0.75 26.19 11.03
C LYS A 348 -0.64 25.60 11.22
N TYR A 349 -0.73 24.29 11.16
CA TYR A 349 -1.98 23.58 11.38
C TYR A 349 -1.72 22.32 12.20
N ALA A 350 -2.62 22.02 13.13
CA ALA A 350 -2.54 20.79 13.92
C ALA A 350 -3.92 20.23 14.24
N ILE A 351 -4.01 18.91 14.32
CA ILE A 351 -5.17 18.18 14.85
C ILE A 351 -4.65 17.24 15.95
N ARG A 352 -5.12 17.44 17.18
CA ARG A 352 -4.69 16.66 18.35
C ARG A 352 -5.68 16.74 19.51
N PRO A 353 -5.70 15.77 20.44
CA PRO A 353 -4.97 14.50 20.38
C PRO A 353 -5.75 13.43 19.62
N PHE A 354 -5.05 12.59 18.87
CA PHE A 354 -5.53 11.30 18.37
C PHE A 354 -5.33 10.20 19.41
N GLY A 355 -6.10 9.12 19.30
CA GLY A 355 -5.99 7.95 20.19
C GLY A 355 -6.44 8.20 21.64
N SER A 356 -7.12 9.31 21.91
CA SER A 356 -7.64 9.65 23.24
C SER A 356 -9.17 9.62 23.28
N LYS A 357 -9.76 9.54 24.48
CA LYS A 357 -11.22 9.68 24.66
C LYS A 357 -11.72 11.11 24.39
N THR A 358 -10.83 12.10 24.43
CA THR A 358 -11.14 13.49 24.13
C THR A 358 -11.21 13.67 22.62
N LYS A 359 -12.25 14.37 22.14
CA LYS A 359 -12.35 14.72 20.73
C LYS A 359 -11.13 15.56 20.30
N PRO A 360 -10.55 15.30 19.12
CA PRO A 360 -9.45 16.12 18.64
C PRO A 360 -9.90 17.58 18.43
N THR A 361 -8.97 18.50 18.63
CA THR A 361 -9.12 19.93 18.37
C THR A 361 -8.19 20.29 17.22
N HIS A 362 -8.74 21.04 16.27
CA HIS A 362 -8.00 21.69 15.21
C HIS A 362 -7.42 23.01 15.72
N HIS A 363 -6.20 23.32 15.33
CA HIS A 363 -5.51 24.57 15.61
C HIS A 363 -4.92 25.09 14.31
N PHE A 364 -5.26 26.32 13.92
CA PHE A 364 -4.80 26.98 12.71
C PHE A 364 -4.29 28.37 13.07
N ASP A 365 -3.00 28.58 12.85
CA ASP A 365 -2.29 29.84 13.09
C ASP A 365 -1.75 30.33 11.75
N ALA A 366 -2.27 31.45 11.25
CA ALA A 366 -1.97 31.99 9.94
C ALA A 366 -1.54 33.46 10.01
N THR A 367 -0.51 33.79 9.25
CA THR A 367 -0.04 35.15 9.03
C THR A 367 -0.06 35.46 7.55
N LEU A 368 -0.76 36.52 7.17
CA LEU A 368 -0.71 37.15 5.86
C LEU A 368 0.12 38.44 5.98
N ALA A 369 1.07 38.64 5.07
CA ALA A 369 1.93 39.80 5.03
C ALA A 369 1.79 40.53 3.68
N ASP A 370 1.65 41.85 3.73
CA ASP A 370 1.70 42.75 2.58
C ASP A 370 0.70 42.42 1.45
N VAL A 371 -0.48 41.91 1.81
CA VAL A 371 -1.57 41.61 0.87
C VAL A 371 -2.01 42.88 0.16
N ASP A 372 -2.09 42.81 -1.17
CA ASP A 372 -2.60 43.89 -2.00
C ASP A 372 -4.12 44.00 -1.82
N LEU A 373 -4.55 45.03 -1.10
CA LEU A 373 -5.97 45.22 -0.78
C LEU A 373 -6.82 45.47 -2.02
N ALA A 374 -6.27 46.07 -3.07
CA ALA A 374 -7.04 46.31 -4.29
C ALA A 374 -7.34 44.96 -4.96
N ARG A 375 -6.32 44.10 -5.10
CA ARG A 375 -6.51 42.75 -5.66
C ARG A 375 -7.45 41.89 -4.82
N PHE A 376 -7.31 41.94 -3.50
CA PHE A 376 -8.13 41.15 -2.60
C PHE A 376 -9.60 41.61 -2.63
N THR A 377 -9.85 42.92 -2.59
CA THR A 377 -11.22 43.46 -2.56
C THR A 377 -11.92 43.38 -3.91
N ASP A 378 -11.16 43.49 -5.01
CA ASP A 378 -11.66 43.19 -6.36
C ASP A 378 -12.09 41.71 -6.46
N PHE A 379 -11.35 40.79 -5.82
CA PHE A 379 -11.72 39.38 -5.76
C PHE A 379 -12.96 39.11 -4.90
N GLU A 380 -13.04 39.72 -3.71
CA GLU A 380 -14.21 39.60 -2.81
C GLU A 380 -15.47 40.27 -3.38
N GLN A 381 -15.35 41.05 -4.47
CA GLN A 381 -16.44 41.77 -5.13
C GLN A 381 -17.25 42.64 -4.15
N LEU A 382 -16.56 43.36 -3.26
CA LEU A 382 -17.22 44.19 -2.25
C LEU A 382 -18.09 45.27 -2.92
N PRO A 383 -19.42 45.29 -2.73
CA PRO A 383 -20.29 46.23 -3.44
C PRO A 383 -19.96 47.67 -3.10
N GLY A 384 -19.56 48.46 -4.11
CA GLY A 384 -19.25 49.88 -3.96
C GLY A 384 -17.99 50.20 -3.14
N LEU A 385 -17.20 49.21 -2.75
CA LEU A 385 -16.00 49.38 -1.93
C LEU A 385 -14.78 48.79 -2.63
N ARG A 386 -13.72 49.59 -2.77
CA ARG A 386 -12.41 49.13 -3.23
C ARG A 386 -11.34 49.75 -2.35
N PHE A 387 -10.68 48.93 -1.55
CA PHE A 387 -9.62 49.41 -0.65
C PHE A 387 -8.28 49.34 -1.37
N ALA A 388 -7.48 50.40 -1.26
CA ALA A 388 -6.11 50.44 -1.77
C ALA A 388 -5.12 50.45 -0.61
N GLY A 389 -3.91 49.94 -0.86
CA GLY A 389 -2.87 49.83 0.15
C GLY A 389 -2.49 48.37 0.42
N ARG A 390 -1.88 48.14 1.58
CA ARG A 390 -1.42 46.81 2.00
C ARG A 390 -2.05 46.40 3.31
N ALA A 391 -2.38 45.13 3.44
CA ALA A 391 -2.87 44.54 4.68
C ALA A 391 -1.94 43.42 5.16
N SER A 392 -1.70 43.41 6.47
CA SER A 392 -1.06 42.30 7.16
C SER A 392 -2.00 41.81 8.26
N LEU A 393 -2.25 40.51 8.29
CA LEU A 393 -3.20 39.85 9.18
C LEU A 393 -2.49 38.73 9.92
N HIS A 394 -2.65 38.67 11.23
CA HIS A 394 -2.41 37.46 12.00
C HIS A 394 -3.77 36.92 12.48
N ASN A 395 -4.01 35.63 12.33
CA ASN A 395 -5.24 34.99 12.75
C ASN A 395 -4.95 33.62 13.38
N LEU A 396 -5.47 33.42 14.58
CA LEU A 396 -5.46 32.16 15.30
C LEU A 396 -6.89 31.64 15.40
N LEU A 397 -7.12 30.39 15.01
CA LEU A 397 -8.39 29.68 15.13
C LEU A 397 -8.19 28.30 15.77
N GLU A 398 -9.10 27.94 16.67
CA GLU A 398 -9.20 26.61 17.24
C GLU A 398 -10.65 26.13 17.22
N TRP A 399 -10.89 24.87 16.87
CA TRP A 399 -12.24 24.30 16.89
C TRP A 399 -12.22 22.78 17.12
N PRO A 400 -13.23 22.19 17.79
CA PRO A 400 -13.34 20.73 17.89
C PRO A 400 -13.61 20.09 16.51
N SER A 401 -13.09 18.89 16.27
CA SER A 401 -13.31 18.17 15.01
C SER A 401 -14.80 17.96 14.71
N GLY A 402 -15.19 18.29 13.47
CA GLY A 402 -16.57 18.26 12.99
C GLY A 402 -17.46 19.38 13.53
N ARG A 403 -16.92 20.36 14.27
CA ARG A 403 -17.68 21.44 14.91
C ARG A 403 -17.04 22.80 14.67
N PHE A 404 -16.83 23.14 13.40
CA PHE A 404 -16.24 24.43 13.02
C PHE A 404 -17.05 25.63 13.54
N ALA A 405 -18.38 25.51 13.71
CA ALA A 405 -19.20 26.56 14.30
C ALA A 405 -18.82 26.92 15.76
N GLU A 406 -18.14 26.02 16.47
CA GLU A 406 -17.63 26.24 17.84
C GLU A 406 -16.19 26.82 17.83
N HIS A 407 -15.75 27.42 16.72
CA HIS A 407 -14.42 27.99 16.63
C HIS A 407 -14.24 29.17 17.59
N ARG A 408 -13.02 29.28 18.11
CA ARG A 408 -12.55 30.36 18.97
C ARG A 408 -11.20 30.84 18.47
N GLY A 409 -10.84 32.07 18.79
CA GLY A 409 -9.61 32.62 18.26
C GLY A 409 -9.45 34.12 18.48
N GLY A 410 -8.38 34.65 17.91
CA GLY A 410 -8.08 36.07 17.91
C GLY A 410 -7.37 36.45 16.62
N GLY A 411 -7.44 37.72 16.26
CA GLY A 411 -6.74 38.21 15.08
C GLY A 411 -6.33 39.66 15.24
N HIS A 412 -5.31 40.04 14.47
CA HIS A 412 -4.82 41.40 14.40
C HIS A 412 -4.61 41.77 12.94
N LEU A 413 -5.29 42.83 12.50
CA LEU A 413 -5.21 43.36 11.14
C LEU A 413 -4.55 44.75 11.19
N VAL A 414 -3.49 44.91 10.41
CA VAL A 414 -2.85 46.20 10.15
C VAL A 414 -3.06 46.55 8.69
N VAL A 415 -3.55 47.76 8.43
CA VAL A 415 -3.74 48.30 7.08
C VAL A 415 -2.85 49.51 6.91
N THR A 416 -2.00 49.47 5.88
CA THR A 416 -1.14 50.57 5.48
C THR A 416 -1.72 51.21 4.22
N PRO A 417 -2.03 52.51 4.23
CA PRO A 417 -2.57 53.20 3.06
C PRO A 417 -1.52 53.26 1.93
N PRO A 418 -1.94 53.59 0.69
CA PRO A 418 -1.01 53.83 -0.41
C PRO A 418 0.00 54.95 -0.08
N PRO A 419 1.20 54.96 -0.68
CA PRO A 419 2.17 56.03 -0.49
C PRO A 419 1.55 57.42 -0.76
N GLY A 420 1.80 58.38 0.15
CA GLY A 420 1.29 59.75 0.03
C GLY A 420 -0.14 59.95 0.55
N ILE A 421 -0.81 58.90 1.03
CA ILE A 421 -2.15 58.99 1.63
C ILE A 421 -2.05 58.99 3.15
N THR A 422 -2.57 60.03 3.78
CA THR A 422 -2.76 60.07 5.25
C THR A 422 -4.20 59.66 5.55
N PRO A 423 -4.44 58.58 6.30
CA PRO A 423 -5.79 58.16 6.66
C PRO A 423 -6.47 59.25 7.49
N MET A 424 -7.76 59.46 7.24
CA MET A 424 -8.58 60.26 8.14
C MET A 424 -8.66 59.52 9.48
N THR A 425 -7.88 59.97 10.46
CA THR A 425 -7.98 59.42 11.81
C THR A 425 -9.21 59.98 12.49
N ALA A 426 -9.79 59.23 13.42
CA ALA A 426 -10.85 59.73 14.29
C ALA A 426 -10.27 60.73 15.30
N SER A 427 -9.64 61.82 14.85
CA SER A 427 -9.60 63.05 15.61
C SER A 427 -10.93 63.79 15.40
N LEU A 428 -12.00 63.18 15.92
CA LEU A 428 -13.29 63.87 16.09
C LEU A 428 -13.13 65.14 16.94
N ALA A 429 -12.04 65.22 17.73
CA ALA A 429 -11.66 66.38 18.52
C ALA A 429 -11.13 67.54 17.66
N ALA A 430 -10.34 67.31 16.61
CA ALA A 430 -9.87 68.38 15.73
C ALA A 430 -10.99 68.90 14.81
N ALA A 431 -11.80 67.99 14.25
CA ALA A 431 -12.93 68.38 13.40
C ALA A 431 -14.03 69.13 14.17
N ARG A 432 -14.29 68.79 15.44
CA ARG A 432 -15.20 69.55 16.32
C ARG A 432 -14.62 70.87 16.83
N ALA A 433 -13.30 71.02 16.86
CA ALA A 433 -12.66 72.27 17.24
C ALA A 433 -12.64 73.30 16.10
N GLU A 434 -12.71 72.84 14.84
CA GLU A 434 -12.80 73.71 13.66
C GLU A 434 -14.23 74.14 13.30
N ASP A 435 -15.26 73.44 13.78
CA ASP A 435 -16.67 73.80 13.57
C ASP A 435 -17.31 74.38 14.84
N VAL A 436 -17.03 75.67 15.10
CA VAL A 436 -17.59 76.43 16.24
C VAL A 436 -19.07 76.76 16.03
N ASP A 437 -19.66 76.52 14.84
CA ASP A 437 -21.01 76.97 14.50
C ASP A 437 -22.07 75.84 14.35
N HIS A 438 -21.72 74.57 14.61
CA HIS A 438 -22.69 73.45 14.61
C HIS A 438 -23.62 73.41 15.84
N SER A 439 -24.01 74.56 16.39
CA SER A 439 -25.10 74.70 17.37
C SER A 439 -26.33 75.40 16.80
N ARG A 440 -26.39 75.59 15.48
CA ARG A 440 -27.60 76.04 14.77
C ARG A 440 -27.80 75.25 13.49
N HIS A 441 -28.40 74.06 13.58
CA HIS A 441 -29.36 73.54 12.60
C HIS A 441 -30.12 72.35 13.19
#